data_AF-A0A944MH34-F1
#
_entry.id   AF-A0A944MH34-F1
#
_cell.length_a   1.000
_cell.length_b   1.000
_cell.length_c   1.000
_cell.angle_alpha   90.00
_cell.angle_beta   90.00
_cell.angle_gamma   90.00
#
_symmetry.space_group_name_H-M   'P 1'
#
loop_
_entity.id
_entity.type
_entity.pdbx_description
1 polymer ?
#
loop_
_entity_poly.entity_id
_entity_poly.type
_entity_poly.pdbx_seq_one_letter_code
_entity_poly.pdbx_strand_id
1 'polypeptide(L)'
;MAASITQWLQLNPGMQIITSPRTNVLLPYYGASNYRWHNVVDDSSFIFESGRRINFIEAPFLHFAGAFTSFDESSGFLLSGDIWAAIQLEWRLIVDDFEQHASVLDLFHLDYMGSNIACRGYVDKLQDYTIDAILPQHGSIIDSANVENALHYLESLVCGTDIIYPHLTNGVPDESESRIMELKQQVKLLKETSQQSDLVRKRYQDSLATLKQKDLELKQKKRMIEKDLEMLKKMQQELVEKEKMAALGTLVAGVAHEVNTPIGVAITSISSCGEALKSVKKRYEEEELSETDMEMFLETAADSMRLTRSSLEQAAKLISSFKKISVDQNIDDMREIDVNEYLLDIIRTFYNQLKKTKIEVDLECPQGLIVRTYPGSLAQILNNLLSNVISHAYEADENGTVMIKLHKEDGFLYMVFTDQGRGMDGTFKESIFQPFTTTARSRGGSGLGLNIVYNLVTQRFGGEISVESEPGKGSCFYLKLAVEEQGV
;
A
#
# COMPACT_ATOMS: atom_id res chain seq x y z
N MET A 1 1.86 31.12 34.43
CA MET A 1 2.62 30.05 35.12
C MET A 1 2.26 29.82 36.60
N ALA A 2 1.55 30.69 37.32
CA ALA A 2 1.11 30.36 38.71
C ALA A 2 -0.12 29.45 38.78
N ALA A 3 -1.07 29.59 37.86
CA ALA A 3 -2.30 28.78 37.83
C ALA A 3 -2.05 27.28 37.55
N SER A 4 -0.96 26.92 36.87
CA SER A 4 -0.56 25.53 36.66
C SER A 4 0.16 24.93 37.88
N ILE A 5 0.83 25.75 38.70
CA ILE A 5 1.55 25.29 39.90
C ILE A 5 0.57 24.72 40.93
N THR A 6 -0.65 25.24 41.02
CA THR A 6 -1.67 24.69 41.92
C THR A 6 -2.09 23.27 41.52
N GLN A 7 -2.12 22.95 40.23
CA GLN A 7 -2.36 21.59 39.73
C GLN A 7 -1.15 20.67 40.02
N TRP A 8 0.08 21.19 39.87
CA TRP A 8 1.28 20.44 40.26
C TRP A 8 1.33 20.12 41.75
N LEU A 9 0.88 21.04 42.62
CA LEU A 9 0.73 20.78 44.06
C LEU A 9 -0.33 19.72 44.38
N GLN A 10 -1.39 19.59 43.58
CA GLN A 10 -2.34 18.49 43.73
C GLN A 10 -1.72 17.13 43.36
N LEU A 11 -0.87 17.11 42.32
CA LEU A 11 -0.18 15.90 41.88
C LEU A 11 0.97 15.50 42.83
N ASN A 12 1.72 16.46 43.35
CA ASN A 12 2.80 16.24 44.31
C ASN A 12 2.72 17.25 45.47
N PRO A 13 1.94 16.95 46.52
CA PRO A 13 1.81 17.83 47.68
C PRO A 13 3.11 18.04 48.47
N GLY A 14 4.10 17.16 48.30
CA GLY A 14 5.40 17.23 48.96
C GLY A 14 6.42 18.14 48.25
N MET A 15 6.09 18.64 47.05
CA MET A 15 6.97 19.51 46.27
C MET A 15 7.27 20.81 47.03
N GLN A 16 8.54 21.22 47.01
CA GLN A 16 8.97 22.52 47.52
C GLN A 16 9.02 23.52 46.38
N ILE A 17 8.33 24.64 46.53
CA ILE A 17 8.29 25.72 45.53
C ILE A 17 9.39 26.73 45.83
N ILE A 18 10.29 26.97 44.89
CA ILE A 18 11.32 28.01 45.04
C ILE A 18 10.78 29.30 44.40
N THR A 19 10.61 30.35 45.19
CA THR A 19 10.00 31.59 44.68
C THR A 19 10.36 32.80 45.54
N SER A 20 10.12 34.01 45.00
CA SER A 20 10.25 35.25 45.76
C SER A 20 8.97 35.56 46.54
N PRO A 21 9.03 36.30 47.67
CA PRO A 21 7.86 36.69 48.45
C PRO A 21 6.82 37.44 47.61
N ARG A 22 7.31 38.26 46.66
CA ARG A 22 6.50 39.05 45.73
C ARG A 22 5.68 38.19 44.77
N THR A 23 6.15 36.98 44.47
CA THR A 23 5.48 36.04 43.55
C THR A 23 4.65 35.02 44.32
N ASN A 24 5.08 34.65 45.53
CA ASN A 24 4.43 33.68 46.38
C ASN A 24 2.98 34.07 46.71
N VAL A 25 2.67 35.38 46.79
CA VAL A 25 1.30 35.89 47.01
C VAL A 25 0.29 35.44 45.93
N LEU A 26 0.75 35.05 44.74
CA LEU A 26 -0.14 34.60 43.65
C LEU A 26 -0.70 33.19 43.90
N LEU A 27 0.03 32.30 44.57
CA LEU A 27 -0.43 30.92 44.78
C LEU A 27 -1.65 30.82 45.70
N PRO A 28 -1.71 31.54 46.84
CA PRO A 28 -2.93 31.66 47.64
C PRO A 28 -4.10 32.25 46.86
N TYR A 29 -3.84 33.25 46.00
CA TYR A 29 -4.86 33.84 45.14
C TYR A 29 -5.49 32.79 44.19
N TYR A 30 -4.69 31.86 43.67
CA TYR A 30 -5.16 30.73 42.84
C TYR A 30 -5.65 29.52 43.65
N GLY A 31 -5.86 29.67 44.97
CA GLY A 31 -6.49 28.64 45.82
C GLY A 31 -5.53 27.61 46.42
N ALA A 32 -4.21 27.75 46.28
CA ALA A 32 -3.27 26.91 47.00
C ALA A 32 -3.11 27.39 48.45
N SER A 33 -3.52 26.56 49.41
CA SER A 33 -3.28 26.76 50.84
C SER A 33 -2.44 25.60 51.37
N ASN A 34 -1.47 25.89 52.24
CA ASN A 34 -0.55 24.91 52.86
C ASN A 34 0.37 24.16 51.88
N TYR A 35 1.41 24.83 51.39
CA TYR A 35 2.50 24.23 50.59
C TYR A 35 3.86 24.64 51.16
N ARG A 36 4.90 23.84 50.86
CA ARG A 36 6.28 24.16 51.22
C ARG A 36 6.89 25.08 50.17
N TRP A 37 7.57 26.12 50.59
CA TRP A 37 8.30 26.99 49.68
C TRP A 37 9.63 27.45 50.26
N HIS A 38 10.57 27.75 49.38
CA HIS A 38 11.88 28.31 49.67
C HIS A 38 11.87 29.79 49.27
N ASN A 39 12.15 30.67 50.23
CA ASN A 39 12.19 32.10 50.00
C ASN A 39 13.59 32.51 49.51
N VAL A 40 13.69 32.82 48.23
CA VAL A 40 14.96 33.22 47.60
C VAL A 40 15.54 34.54 48.11
N VAL A 41 14.75 35.35 48.83
CA VAL A 41 15.20 36.63 49.41
C VAL A 41 15.83 36.43 50.78
N ASP A 42 15.29 35.50 51.58
CA ASP A 42 15.81 35.21 52.93
C ASP A 42 16.99 34.22 52.87
N ASP A 43 16.95 33.27 51.94
CA ASP A 43 18.01 32.32 51.66
C ASP A 43 18.25 32.22 50.15
N SER A 44 19.28 32.93 49.69
CA SER A 44 19.66 33.04 48.28
C SER A 44 20.38 31.82 47.73
N SER A 45 20.40 30.69 48.45
CA SER A 45 21.00 29.45 47.97
C SER A 45 20.15 28.23 48.29
N PHE A 46 20.27 27.19 47.48
CA PHE A 46 19.67 25.89 47.74
C PHE A 46 20.69 24.79 47.54
N ILE A 47 20.90 24.00 48.59
CA ILE A 47 21.84 22.88 48.59
C ILE A 47 21.04 21.58 48.44
N PHE A 48 21.28 20.86 47.36
CA PHE A 48 20.68 19.54 47.14
C PHE A 48 21.34 18.48 48.02
N GLU A 49 20.66 17.35 48.23
CA GLU A 49 21.23 16.20 48.95
C GLU A 49 22.54 15.69 48.34
N SER A 50 22.76 15.94 47.04
CA SER A 50 23.99 15.63 46.32
C SER A 50 25.16 16.54 46.66
N GLY A 51 24.96 17.58 47.46
CA GLY A 51 25.94 18.63 47.75
C GLY A 51 26.07 19.71 46.67
N ARG A 52 25.33 19.60 45.56
CA ARG A 52 25.26 20.67 44.54
C ARG A 52 24.54 21.88 45.11
N ARG A 53 25.00 23.08 44.72
CA ARG A 53 24.41 24.35 45.14
C ARG A 53 23.92 25.14 43.94
N ILE A 54 22.70 25.67 44.07
CA ILE A 54 22.17 26.69 43.17
C ILE A 54 22.03 27.98 43.97
N ASN A 55 22.53 29.10 43.44
CA ASN A 55 22.34 30.43 43.98
C ASN A 55 21.21 31.15 43.23
N PHE A 56 20.36 31.87 43.96
CA PHE A 56 19.27 32.66 43.39
C PHE A 56 19.62 34.14 43.45
N ILE A 57 19.56 34.82 42.32
CA ILE A 57 19.98 36.21 42.17
C ILE A 57 18.76 37.05 41.83
N GLU A 58 18.36 37.93 42.74
CA GLU A 58 17.18 38.76 42.57
C GLU A 58 17.33 39.80 41.45
N ALA A 59 16.36 39.79 40.52
CA ALA A 59 16.29 40.64 39.34
C ALA A 59 14.96 41.43 39.26
N PRO A 60 14.58 42.17 40.32
CA PRO A 60 13.27 42.81 40.37
C PRO A 60 13.13 43.85 39.25
N PHE A 61 11.94 43.90 38.64
CA PHE A 61 11.56 44.85 37.58
C PHE A 61 12.25 44.66 36.22
N LEU A 62 13.01 43.58 36.01
CA LEU A 62 13.51 43.25 34.67
C LEU A 62 12.40 42.58 33.84
N HIS A 63 11.92 41.40 34.22
CA HIS A 63 10.73 40.82 33.56
C HIS A 63 9.45 41.14 34.36
N PHE A 64 9.51 41.05 35.68
CA PHE A 64 8.41 41.43 36.56
C PHE A 64 8.95 41.73 37.97
N ALA A 65 8.13 42.29 38.84
CA ALA A 65 8.56 42.80 40.15
C ALA A 65 9.19 41.76 41.09
N GLY A 66 8.98 40.46 40.85
CA GLY A 66 9.48 39.35 41.67
C GLY A 66 10.44 38.41 40.94
N ALA A 67 10.99 38.82 39.79
CA ALA A 67 11.90 38.00 39.00
C ALA A 67 13.24 37.75 39.73
N PHE A 68 13.81 36.57 39.51
CA PHE A 68 15.13 36.15 39.96
C PHE A 68 15.70 35.14 38.96
N THR A 69 17.01 34.98 38.95
CA THR A 69 17.74 33.99 38.14
C THR A 69 18.36 32.92 39.01
N SER A 70 18.73 31.80 38.41
CA SER A 70 19.36 30.68 39.11
C SER A 70 20.75 30.43 38.53
N PHE A 71 21.77 30.48 39.37
CA PHE A 71 23.16 30.19 39.01
C PHE A 71 23.57 28.84 39.61
N ASP A 72 24.00 27.91 38.76
CA ASP A 72 24.52 26.61 39.20
C ASP A 72 26.04 26.68 39.37
N GLU A 73 26.52 26.60 40.62
CA GLU A 73 27.95 26.67 40.93
C GLU A 73 28.77 25.54 40.29
N SER A 74 28.13 24.41 39.99
CA SER A 74 28.83 23.25 39.45
C SER A 74 29.12 23.36 37.96
N SER A 75 28.30 24.09 37.21
CA SER A 75 28.41 24.25 35.76
C SER A 75 28.81 25.66 35.32
N GLY A 76 28.71 26.66 36.20
CA GLY A 76 28.90 28.07 35.84
C GLY A 76 27.75 28.63 35.00
N PHE A 77 26.62 27.92 34.91
CA PHE A 77 25.50 28.30 34.05
C PHE A 77 24.48 29.18 34.78
N LEU A 78 24.10 30.28 34.13
CA LEU A 78 23.07 31.19 34.60
C LEU A 78 21.75 30.90 33.87
N LEU A 79 20.78 30.31 34.54
CA LEU A 79 19.40 30.20 34.04
C LEU A 79 18.69 31.52 34.27
N SER A 80 18.51 32.29 33.19
CA SER A 80 18.10 33.69 33.27
C SER A 80 16.60 33.95 33.19
N GLY A 81 15.80 32.91 32.94
CA GLY A 81 14.38 33.10 32.63
C GLY A 81 14.22 33.99 31.40
N ASP A 82 13.37 35.01 31.52
CA ASP A 82 13.03 35.91 30.41
C ASP A 82 13.91 37.18 30.32
N ILE A 83 15.00 37.29 31.11
CA ILE A 83 15.88 38.49 31.13
C ILE A 83 16.75 38.66 29.87
N TRP A 84 16.99 37.56 29.15
CA TRP A 84 17.58 37.59 27.81
C TRP A 84 16.64 36.87 26.82
N ALA A 85 15.33 37.07 26.97
CA ALA A 85 14.36 36.42 26.08
C ALA A 85 14.41 37.02 24.67
N ALA A 86 14.65 36.19 23.66
CA ALA A 86 14.64 36.60 22.25
C ALA A 86 13.43 36.00 21.51
N ILE A 87 12.65 36.84 20.82
CA ILE A 87 11.54 36.41 19.97
C ILE A 87 12.02 36.41 18.50
N GLN A 88 12.51 35.27 18.03
CA GLN A 88 13.00 35.09 16.65
C GLN A 88 12.16 34.10 15.85
N LEU A 89 12.03 34.35 14.54
CA LEU A 89 11.37 33.44 13.58
C LEU A 89 12.26 32.27 13.17
N GLU A 90 13.58 32.49 13.11
CA GLU A 90 14.59 31.47 12.87
C GLU A 90 15.44 31.32 14.13
N TRP A 91 15.38 30.15 14.75
CA TRP A 91 16.06 29.88 16.02
C TRP A 91 17.30 29.02 15.79
N ARG A 92 18.41 29.40 16.43
CA ARG A 92 19.63 28.58 16.57
C ARG A 92 19.86 28.26 18.04
N LEU A 93 20.54 27.15 18.33
CA LEU A 93 20.77 26.71 19.70
C LEU A 93 21.71 27.66 20.46
N ILE A 94 22.77 28.16 19.80
CA ILE A 94 23.78 29.06 20.37
C ILE A 94 23.79 30.36 19.57
N VAL A 95 24.06 31.49 20.24
CA VAL A 95 24.23 32.80 19.60
C VAL A 95 25.53 32.83 18.80
N ASP A 96 25.44 33.06 17.49
CA ASP A 96 26.62 33.19 16.62
C ASP A 96 27.17 34.63 16.56
N ASP A 97 26.28 35.62 16.56
CA ASP A 97 26.59 37.05 16.52
C ASP A 97 25.69 37.78 17.53
N PHE A 98 26.31 38.28 18.61
CA PHE A 98 25.58 38.93 19.68
C PHE A 98 25.04 40.32 19.28
N GLU A 99 25.71 41.06 18.39
CA GLU A 99 25.24 42.38 17.95
C GLU A 99 23.92 42.24 17.17
N GLN A 100 23.85 41.24 16.29
CA GLN A 100 22.61 40.89 15.61
C GLN A 100 21.56 40.37 16.62
N HIS A 101 21.96 39.55 17.59
CA HIS A 101 21.06 39.00 18.61
C HIS A 101 20.44 40.10 19.48
N ALA A 102 21.19 41.15 19.83
CA ALA A 102 20.72 42.28 20.62
C ALA A 102 19.50 42.96 19.99
N SER A 103 19.46 43.09 18.66
CA SER A 103 18.30 43.67 17.94
C SER A 103 17.01 42.86 18.12
N VAL A 104 17.12 41.55 18.35
CA VAL A 104 15.97 40.66 18.62
C VAL A 104 15.58 40.71 20.10
N LEU A 105 16.55 40.89 21.00
CA LEU A 105 16.29 41.14 22.42
C LEU A 105 15.49 42.45 22.59
N ASP A 106 15.80 43.50 21.84
CA ASP A 106 15.13 44.79 21.94
C ASP A 106 13.62 44.73 21.74
N LEU A 107 13.13 43.82 20.89
CA LEU A 107 11.70 43.61 20.65
C LEU A 107 10.91 43.26 21.92
N PHE A 108 11.58 42.70 22.91
CA PHE A 108 11.00 42.32 24.19
C PHE A 108 11.43 43.25 25.31
N HIS A 109 12.70 43.63 25.38
CA HIS A 109 13.26 44.27 26.58
C HIS A 109 12.98 45.77 26.69
N LEU A 110 12.88 46.51 25.58
CA LEU A 110 12.74 47.98 25.62
C LEU A 110 11.48 48.44 26.38
N ASP A 111 10.35 47.74 26.22
CA ASP A 111 9.07 48.10 26.86
C ASP A 111 8.78 47.31 28.14
N TYR A 112 9.39 46.13 28.31
CA TYR A 112 9.05 45.21 29.41
C TYR A 112 9.94 45.40 30.64
N MET A 113 11.21 45.81 30.44
CA MET A 113 12.12 46.13 31.54
C MET A 113 11.81 47.50 32.13
N GLY A 114 11.74 47.57 33.47
CA GLY A 114 11.23 48.73 34.18
C GLY A 114 12.08 49.99 34.02
N SER A 115 13.41 49.87 34.07
CA SER A 115 14.35 50.99 33.89
C SER A 115 15.79 50.50 33.72
N ASN A 116 16.64 51.32 33.10
CA ASN A 116 18.07 51.11 33.01
C ASN A 116 18.74 50.99 34.40
N ILE A 117 18.25 51.74 35.40
CA ILE A 117 18.73 51.64 36.80
C ILE A 117 18.55 50.21 37.33
N ALA A 118 17.38 49.59 37.07
CA ALA A 118 17.11 48.22 37.48
C ALA A 118 18.03 47.22 36.76
N CYS A 119 18.25 47.41 35.45
CA CYS A 119 19.15 46.57 34.66
C CYS A 119 20.59 46.63 35.19
N ARG A 120 21.15 47.83 35.38
CA ARG A 120 22.50 48.03 35.95
C ARG A 120 22.63 47.46 37.35
N GLY A 121 21.63 47.69 38.21
CA GLY A 121 21.63 47.13 39.56
C GLY A 121 21.55 45.60 39.59
N TYR A 122 21.00 44.97 38.56
CA TYR A 122 21.04 43.51 38.42
C TYR A 122 22.39 43.02 37.90
N VAL A 123 22.97 43.68 36.88
CA VAL A 123 24.31 43.34 36.35
C VAL A 123 25.38 43.46 37.43
N ASP A 124 25.29 44.47 38.30
CA ASP A 124 26.21 44.65 39.44
C ASP A 124 26.23 43.44 40.38
N LYS A 125 25.07 42.82 40.63
CA LYS A 125 24.98 41.60 41.45
C LYS A 125 25.63 40.37 40.81
N LEU A 126 25.87 40.38 39.50
CA LEU A 126 26.48 39.27 38.78
C LEU A 126 28.02 39.32 38.79
N GLN A 127 28.63 40.42 39.24
CA GLN A 127 30.09 40.60 39.20
C GLN A 127 30.87 39.54 39.99
N ASP A 128 30.29 39.03 41.07
CA ASP A 128 30.92 38.01 41.92
C ASP A 128 30.79 36.57 41.35
N TYR A 129 30.13 36.39 40.21
CA TYR A 129 29.88 35.09 39.59
C TYR A 129 30.67 34.91 38.31
N THR A 130 31.40 33.81 38.20
CA THR A 130 32.02 33.39 36.92
C THR A 130 30.97 32.66 36.09
N ILE A 131 30.42 33.31 35.07
CA ILE A 131 29.35 32.78 34.23
C ILE A 131 29.93 32.23 32.92
N ASP A 132 29.81 30.92 32.74
CA ASP A 132 30.28 30.20 31.54
C ASP A 132 29.24 30.20 30.40
N ALA A 133 27.95 30.31 30.73
CA ALA A 133 26.87 30.46 29.75
C ALA A 133 25.61 31.06 30.38
N ILE A 134 24.82 31.78 29.59
CA ILE A 134 23.48 32.28 29.96
C ILE A 134 22.41 31.52 29.17
N LEU A 135 21.45 30.95 29.90
CA LEU A 135 20.41 30.08 29.37
C LEU A 135 19.03 30.74 29.56
N PRO A 136 18.52 31.47 28.55
CA PRO A 136 17.21 32.07 28.61
C PRO A 136 16.09 31.03 28.42
N GLN A 137 14.91 31.34 28.96
CA GLN A 137 13.70 30.50 28.79
C GLN A 137 13.20 30.53 27.33
N HIS A 138 13.39 31.66 26.65
CA HIS A 138 13.07 31.86 25.24
C HIS A 138 14.28 32.43 24.51
N GLY A 139 14.65 31.87 23.37
CA GLY A 139 15.82 32.34 22.60
C GLY A 139 16.99 31.36 22.61
N SER A 140 18.14 31.86 22.20
CA SER A 140 19.37 31.06 22.00
C SER A 140 20.24 31.10 23.25
N ILE A 141 21.05 30.04 23.46
CA ILE A 141 22.05 29.99 24.53
C ILE A 141 23.14 31.00 24.20
N ILE A 142 23.50 31.84 25.18
CA ILE A 142 24.63 32.76 25.09
C ILE A 142 25.81 32.02 25.71
N ASP A 143 26.77 31.64 24.88
CA ASP A 143 27.96 30.91 25.30
C ASP A 143 29.02 31.84 25.92
N SER A 144 30.06 31.25 26.51
CA SER A 144 31.15 31.96 27.18
C SER A 144 31.76 33.11 26.36
N ALA A 145 31.80 32.99 25.03
CA ALA A 145 32.33 34.02 24.14
C ALA A 145 31.46 35.30 24.12
N ASN A 146 30.17 35.18 24.43
CA ASN A 146 29.20 36.27 24.31
C ASN A 146 28.61 36.72 25.67
N VAL A 147 28.99 36.10 26.79
CA VAL A 147 28.51 36.48 28.13
C VAL A 147 28.82 37.95 28.44
N GLU A 148 30.04 38.42 28.16
CA GLU A 148 30.44 39.81 28.43
C GLU A 148 29.59 40.80 27.61
N ASN A 149 29.36 40.50 26.33
CA ASN A 149 28.50 41.29 25.46
C ASN A 149 27.05 41.32 25.97
N ALA A 150 26.56 40.21 26.50
CA ALA A 150 25.23 40.09 27.06
C ALA A 150 25.01 40.89 28.35
N LEU A 151 26.03 40.95 29.21
CA LEU A 151 26.02 41.79 30.40
C LEU A 151 26.10 43.27 30.02
N HIS A 152 26.97 43.63 29.07
CA HIS A 152 27.10 44.99 28.57
C HIS A 152 25.82 45.50 27.91
N TYR A 153 25.10 44.64 27.19
CA TYR A 153 23.78 44.95 26.64
C TYR A 153 22.80 45.40 27.74
N LEU A 154 22.65 44.63 28.82
CA LEU A 154 21.75 45.03 29.91
C LEU A 154 22.20 46.32 30.60
N GLU A 155 23.51 46.53 30.75
CA GLU A 155 24.05 47.74 31.39
C GLU A 155 23.76 49.02 30.57
N SER A 156 23.79 48.89 29.24
CA SER A 156 23.58 49.98 28.28
C SER A 156 22.13 50.15 27.84
N LEU A 157 21.25 49.19 28.15
CA LEU A 157 19.86 49.18 27.69
C LEU A 157 19.06 50.39 28.22
N VAL A 158 18.52 51.20 27.31
CA VAL A 158 17.56 52.27 27.65
C VAL A 158 16.15 51.71 27.49
N CYS A 159 15.43 51.47 28.59
CA CYS A 159 14.14 50.77 28.59
C CYS A 159 13.12 51.38 29.57
N GLY A 160 11.85 51.04 29.39
CA GLY A 160 10.78 51.34 30.34
C GLY A 160 10.65 52.82 30.68
N THR A 161 10.82 53.17 31.95
CA THR A 161 10.65 54.55 32.43
C THR A 161 11.65 55.53 31.82
N ASP A 162 12.83 55.07 31.39
CA ASP A 162 13.83 55.93 30.75
C ASP A 162 13.36 56.40 29.36
N ILE A 163 12.58 55.57 28.67
CA ILE A 163 11.96 55.92 27.37
C ILE A 163 10.71 56.80 27.60
N ILE A 164 9.91 56.49 28.62
CA ILE A 164 8.62 57.17 28.88
C ILE A 164 8.82 58.56 29.51
N TYR A 165 9.80 58.71 30.40
CA TYR A 165 10.09 59.95 31.13
C TYR A 165 11.54 60.44 30.93
N PRO A 166 11.98 60.69 29.70
CA PRO A 166 13.37 61.01 29.38
C PRO A 166 13.85 62.34 30.00
N HIS A 167 12.92 63.22 30.38
CA HIS A 167 13.20 64.50 31.02
C HIS A 167 13.59 64.37 32.50
N LEU A 168 13.37 63.21 33.13
CA LEU A 168 13.81 62.93 34.49
C LEU A 168 15.27 62.42 34.53
N THR A 169 15.84 62.05 33.38
CA THR A 169 17.16 61.44 33.24
C THR A 169 18.09 62.33 32.40
N ASN A 170 18.63 63.37 33.04
CA ASN A 170 19.74 64.23 32.62
C ASN A 170 19.58 65.10 31.34
N GLY A 171 19.53 66.42 31.57
CA GLY A 171 19.99 67.56 30.76
C GLY A 171 20.15 67.40 29.24
N VAL A 172 19.23 67.99 28.48
CA VAL A 172 19.23 68.02 27.01
C VAL A 172 19.92 69.28 26.49
N PRO A 173 20.91 69.19 25.57
CA PRO A 173 21.27 70.28 24.67
C PRO A 173 20.55 70.19 23.30
N ASP A 174 20.30 71.37 22.77
CA ASP A 174 19.71 71.90 21.51
C ASP A 174 19.57 71.06 20.20
N GLU A 175 19.85 69.76 20.14
CA GLU A 175 19.62 68.92 18.93
C GLU A 175 18.15 68.41 18.79
N SER A 176 17.27 68.84 19.69
CA SER A 176 15.96 68.22 19.93
C SER A 176 14.95 68.40 18.80
N GLU A 177 14.93 69.54 18.10
CA GLU A 177 13.88 69.79 17.09
C GLU A 177 14.06 68.97 15.81
N SER A 178 15.29 68.85 15.31
CA SER A 178 15.58 67.99 14.15
C SER A 178 15.33 66.52 14.46
N ARG A 179 15.73 66.08 15.66
CA ARG A 179 15.48 64.71 16.14
C ARG A 179 13.98 64.41 16.30
N ILE A 180 13.20 65.37 16.80
CA ILE A 180 11.73 65.24 16.93
C ILE A 180 11.07 65.12 15.55
N MET A 181 11.57 65.84 14.54
CA MET A 181 11.01 65.78 13.18
C MET A 181 11.32 64.44 12.50
N GLU A 182 12.54 63.92 12.63
CA GLU A 182 12.91 62.56 12.19
C GLU A 182 12.08 61.49 12.90
N LEU A 183 11.94 61.59 14.23
CA LEU A 183 11.12 60.67 15.02
C LEU A 183 9.66 60.66 14.59
N LYS A 184 9.07 61.82 14.27
CA LYS A 184 7.69 61.89 13.74
C LYS A 184 7.56 61.20 12.39
N GLN A 185 8.57 61.31 11.52
CA GLN A 185 8.57 60.65 10.22
C GLN A 185 8.76 59.14 10.37
N GLN A 186 9.63 58.69 11.27
CA GLN A 186 9.80 57.27 11.62
C GLN A 186 8.51 56.68 12.21
N VAL A 187 7.85 57.37 13.15
CA VAL A 187 6.57 56.93 13.73
C VAL A 187 5.48 56.80 12.68
N LYS A 188 5.44 57.72 11.70
CA LYS A 188 4.49 57.62 10.58
C LYS A 188 4.76 56.37 9.74
N LEU A 189 6.01 56.13 9.37
CA LEU A 189 6.43 54.96 8.60
C LEU A 189 6.15 53.65 9.36
N LEU A 190 6.39 53.62 10.67
CA LEU A 190 6.07 52.50 11.56
C LEU A 190 4.57 52.22 11.61
N LYS A 191 3.73 53.26 11.67
CA LYS A 191 2.27 53.08 11.62
C LYS A 191 1.80 52.50 10.29
N GLU A 192 2.33 52.98 9.17
CA GLU A 192 2.01 52.45 7.84
C GLU A 192 2.47 51.00 7.68
N THR A 193 3.66 50.68 8.18
CA THR A 193 4.22 49.31 8.17
C THR A 193 3.41 48.37 9.07
N SER A 194 3.01 48.81 10.26
CA SER A 194 2.15 48.03 11.17
C SER A 194 0.81 47.70 10.53
N GLN A 195 0.18 48.69 9.86
CA GLN A 195 -1.08 48.47 9.15
C GLN A 195 -0.93 47.48 7.99
N GLN A 196 0.17 47.53 7.24
CA GLN A 196 0.46 46.54 6.20
C GLN A 196 0.68 45.13 6.78
N SER A 197 1.44 45.02 7.88
CA SER A 197 1.68 43.76 8.58
C SER A 197 0.38 43.13 9.10
N ASP A 198 -0.54 43.93 9.65
CA ASP A 198 -1.86 43.46 10.09
C ASP A 198 -2.70 42.93 8.91
N LEU A 199 -2.65 43.61 7.76
CA LEU A 199 -3.34 43.18 6.56
C LEU A 199 -2.78 41.85 6.02
N VAL A 200 -1.46 41.70 6.00
CA VAL A 200 -0.77 40.46 5.60
C VAL A 200 -1.13 39.33 6.56
N ARG A 201 -1.11 39.60 7.88
CA ARG A 201 -1.49 38.61 8.90
C ARG A 201 -2.92 38.13 8.72
N LYS A 202 -3.85 39.05 8.43
CA LYS A 202 -5.26 38.70 8.16
C LYS A 202 -5.38 37.82 6.91
N ARG A 203 -4.73 38.18 5.80
CA ARG A 203 -4.72 37.36 4.56
C ARG A 203 -4.12 35.98 4.78
N TYR A 204 -3.08 35.90 5.61
CA TYR A 204 -2.45 34.63 5.97
C TYR A 204 -3.39 33.76 6.80
N GLN A 205 -4.11 34.33 7.78
CA GLN A 205 -5.12 33.61 8.56
C GLN A 205 -6.28 33.12 7.69
N ASP A 206 -6.79 33.94 6.77
CA ASP A 206 -7.84 33.56 5.83
C ASP A 206 -7.39 32.42 4.89
N SER A 207 -6.13 32.48 4.42
CA SER A 207 -5.53 31.43 3.58
C SER A 207 -5.35 30.12 4.36
N LEU A 208 -4.90 30.19 5.62
CA LEU A 208 -4.79 29.02 6.50
C LEU A 208 -6.15 28.38 6.79
N ALA A 209 -7.19 29.20 7.03
CA ALA A 209 -8.55 28.69 7.22
C ALA A 209 -9.04 27.94 5.98
N THR A 210 -8.83 28.53 4.80
CA THR A 210 -9.18 27.92 3.51
C THR A 210 -8.43 26.61 3.27
N LEU A 211 -7.12 26.57 3.57
CA LEU A 211 -6.31 25.37 3.44
C LEU A 211 -6.80 24.25 4.37
N LYS A 212 -7.13 24.57 5.63
CA LYS A 212 -7.69 23.60 6.58
C LYS A 212 -9.02 23.03 6.10
N GLN A 213 -9.89 23.87 5.53
CA GLN A 213 -11.16 23.40 4.97
C GLN A 213 -10.93 22.45 3.78
N LYS A 214 -10.03 22.81 2.86
CA LYS A 214 -9.68 21.94 1.72
C LYS A 214 -9.06 20.62 2.15
N ASP A 215 -8.19 20.63 3.17
CA ASP A 215 -7.59 19.41 3.73
C ASP A 215 -8.66 18.47 4.31
N LEU A 216 -9.66 19.02 5.00
CA LEU A 216 -10.79 18.24 5.51
C LEU A 216 -11.64 17.64 4.38
N GLU A 217 -11.97 18.43 3.35
CA GLU A 217 -12.71 17.96 2.18
C GLU A 217 -11.94 16.86 1.43
N LEU A 218 -10.62 17.02 1.27
CA LEU A 218 -9.76 16.02 0.64
C LEU A 218 -9.73 14.72 1.45
N LYS A 219 -9.60 14.80 2.78
CA LYS A 219 -9.67 13.63 3.66
C LYS A 219 -11.02 12.91 3.59
N GLN A 220 -12.11 13.66 3.51
CA GLN A 220 -13.45 13.09 3.35
C GLN A 220 -13.60 12.39 1.99
N LYS A 221 -13.21 13.05 0.90
CA LYS A 221 -13.22 12.47 -0.46
C LYS A 221 -12.36 11.22 -0.55
N LYS A 222 -11.16 11.24 0.04
CA LYS A 222 -10.26 10.08 0.08
C LYS A 222 -10.93 8.88 0.77
N ARG A 223 -11.52 9.07 1.96
CA ARG A 223 -12.25 8.01 2.67
C ARG A 223 -13.44 7.47 1.88
N MET A 224 -14.15 8.35 1.16
CA MET A 224 -15.27 7.95 0.32
C MET A 224 -14.80 7.07 -0.84
N ILE A 225 -13.74 7.48 -1.54
CA ILE A 225 -13.13 6.70 -2.63
C ILE A 225 -12.63 5.35 -2.13
N GLU A 226 -11.95 5.30 -0.98
CA GLU A 226 -11.47 4.04 -0.39
C GLU A 226 -12.63 3.07 -0.12
N LYS A 227 -13.73 3.58 0.43
CA LYS A 227 -14.94 2.79 0.70
C LYS A 227 -15.62 2.31 -0.58
N ASP A 228 -15.75 3.19 -1.57
CA ASP A 228 -16.36 2.85 -2.87
C ASP A 228 -15.52 1.79 -3.60
N LEU A 229 -14.19 1.87 -3.51
CA LEU A 229 -13.26 0.91 -4.12
C LEU A 229 -13.33 -0.46 -3.44
N GLU A 230 -13.46 -0.49 -2.11
CA GLU A 230 -13.69 -1.73 -1.36
C GLU A 230 -15.04 -2.37 -1.72
N MET A 231 -16.09 -1.56 -1.82
CA MET A 231 -17.42 -2.03 -2.25
C MET A 231 -17.38 -2.56 -3.69
N LEU A 232 -16.70 -1.86 -4.60
CA LEU A 232 -16.54 -2.28 -5.99
C LEU A 232 -15.81 -3.62 -6.09
N LYS A 233 -14.70 -3.80 -5.36
CA LYS A 233 -13.95 -5.06 -5.30
C LYS A 233 -14.83 -6.20 -4.80
N LYS A 234 -15.62 -5.98 -3.75
CA LYS A 234 -16.53 -6.98 -3.22
C LYS A 234 -17.61 -7.36 -4.23
N MET A 235 -18.22 -6.37 -4.88
CA MET A 235 -19.23 -6.61 -5.93
C MET A 235 -18.65 -7.36 -7.13
N GLN A 236 -17.43 -7.01 -7.56
CA GLN A 236 -16.73 -7.71 -8.63
C GLN A 236 -16.48 -9.18 -8.26
N GLN A 237 -16.03 -9.44 -7.04
CA GLN A 237 -15.81 -10.80 -6.56
C GLN A 237 -17.12 -11.61 -6.48
N GLU A 238 -18.20 -11.00 -6.01
CA GLU A 238 -19.54 -11.62 -6.01
C GLU A 238 -20.05 -11.90 -7.43
N LEU A 239 -19.81 -11.00 -8.39
CA LEU A 239 -20.17 -11.22 -9.79
C LEU A 239 -19.38 -12.37 -10.40
N VAL A 240 -18.06 -12.42 -10.18
CA VAL A 240 -17.20 -13.52 -10.64
C VAL A 240 -17.66 -14.85 -10.06
N GLU A 241 -17.97 -14.91 -8.76
CA GLU A 241 -18.49 -16.13 -8.14
C GLU A 241 -19.86 -16.53 -8.72
N LYS A 242 -20.76 -15.58 -8.98
CA LYS A 242 -22.04 -15.87 -9.65
C LYS A 242 -21.87 -16.38 -11.07
N GLU A 243 -20.97 -15.79 -11.86
CA GLU A 243 -20.65 -16.26 -13.21
C GLU A 243 -20.03 -17.65 -13.19
N LYS A 244 -19.10 -17.93 -12.26
CA LYS A 244 -18.55 -19.28 -12.03
C LYS A 244 -19.64 -20.29 -11.71
N MET A 245 -20.57 -19.95 -10.80
CA MET A 245 -21.66 -20.85 -10.43
C MET A 245 -22.63 -21.10 -11.58
N ALA A 246 -22.93 -20.08 -12.38
CA ALA A 246 -23.75 -20.23 -13.58
C ALA A 246 -23.06 -21.11 -14.62
N ALA A 247 -21.78 -20.85 -14.91
CA ALA A 247 -20.98 -21.64 -15.84
C ALA A 247 -20.83 -23.10 -15.36
N LEU A 248 -20.61 -23.32 -14.06
CA LEU A 248 -20.55 -24.65 -13.46
C LEU A 248 -21.90 -25.36 -13.55
N GLY A 249 -23.02 -24.65 -13.37
CA GLY A 249 -24.36 -25.21 -13.54
C GLY A 249 -24.61 -25.73 -14.96
N THR A 250 -24.28 -24.92 -15.98
CA THR A 250 -24.38 -25.32 -17.39
C THR A 250 -23.43 -26.48 -17.72
N LEU A 251 -22.21 -26.45 -17.18
CA LEU A 251 -21.22 -27.52 -17.31
C LEU A 251 -21.73 -28.84 -16.72
N VAL A 252 -22.18 -28.84 -15.47
CA VAL A 252 -22.68 -30.04 -14.77
C VAL A 252 -23.89 -30.62 -15.50
N ALA A 253 -24.81 -29.78 -15.98
CA ALA A 253 -25.94 -30.24 -16.78
C ALA A 253 -25.49 -30.89 -18.11
N GLY A 254 -24.50 -30.29 -18.79
CA GLY A 254 -23.91 -30.85 -20.01
C GLY A 254 -23.18 -32.17 -19.77
N VAL A 255 -22.33 -32.26 -18.74
CA VAL A 255 -21.64 -33.50 -18.34
C VAL A 255 -22.66 -34.58 -18.02
N ALA A 256 -23.67 -34.26 -17.21
CA ALA A 256 -24.69 -35.21 -16.82
C ALA A 256 -25.42 -35.77 -18.04
N HIS A 257 -25.79 -34.91 -19.00
CA HIS A 257 -26.40 -35.35 -20.24
C HIS A 257 -25.48 -36.25 -21.05
N GLU A 258 -24.22 -35.86 -21.24
CA GLU A 258 -23.25 -36.63 -22.02
C GLU A 258 -22.82 -37.94 -21.36
N VAL A 259 -22.82 -38.02 -20.03
CA VAL A 259 -22.54 -39.26 -19.29
C VAL A 259 -23.78 -40.18 -19.31
N ASN A 260 -24.98 -39.60 -19.22
CA ASN A 260 -26.22 -40.37 -19.24
C ASN A 260 -26.47 -41.04 -20.59
N THR A 261 -26.08 -40.44 -21.72
CA THR A 261 -26.27 -41.04 -23.05
C THR A 261 -25.59 -42.41 -23.21
N PRO A 262 -24.26 -42.57 -23.02
CA PRO A 262 -23.61 -43.87 -23.14
C PRO A 262 -24.06 -44.84 -22.04
N ILE A 263 -24.35 -44.36 -20.83
CA ILE A 263 -24.92 -45.22 -19.77
C ILE A 263 -26.29 -45.78 -20.20
N GLY A 264 -27.14 -44.96 -20.81
CA GLY A 264 -28.42 -45.38 -21.37
C GLY A 264 -28.25 -46.49 -22.43
N VAL A 265 -27.32 -46.30 -23.38
CA VAL A 265 -27.01 -47.30 -24.40
C VAL A 265 -26.52 -48.62 -23.78
N ALA A 266 -25.67 -48.55 -22.75
CA ALA A 266 -25.20 -49.73 -22.03
C ALA A 266 -26.36 -50.45 -21.32
N ILE A 267 -27.23 -49.71 -20.61
CA ILE A 267 -28.39 -50.27 -19.91
C ILE A 267 -29.36 -50.94 -20.90
N THR A 268 -29.67 -50.29 -22.02
CA THR A 268 -30.54 -50.86 -23.05
C THR A 268 -29.93 -52.12 -23.67
N SER A 269 -28.63 -52.09 -24.01
CA SER A 269 -27.92 -53.23 -24.59
C SER A 269 -27.89 -54.44 -23.65
N ILE A 270 -27.61 -54.22 -22.37
CA ILE A 270 -27.67 -55.27 -21.32
C ILE A 270 -29.09 -55.78 -21.16
N SER A 271 -30.09 -54.91 -21.16
CA SER A 271 -31.50 -55.29 -20.98
C SER A 271 -31.98 -56.19 -22.12
N SER A 272 -31.70 -55.82 -23.38
CA SER A 272 -31.99 -56.66 -24.54
C SER A 272 -31.27 -58.00 -24.50
N CYS A 273 -30.00 -58.04 -24.09
CA CYS A 273 -29.28 -59.30 -23.91
C CYS A 273 -29.93 -60.18 -22.82
N GLY A 274 -30.39 -59.56 -21.73
CA GLY A 274 -31.10 -60.26 -20.65
C GLY A 274 -32.44 -60.82 -21.08
N GLU A 275 -33.19 -60.12 -21.94
CA GLU A 275 -34.42 -60.62 -22.54
C GLU A 275 -34.15 -61.78 -23.52
N ALA A 276 -33.14 -61.66 -24.37
CA ALA A 276 -32.72 -62.73 -25.28
C ALA A 276 -32.29 -63.99 -24.49
N LEU A 277 -31.53 -63.82 -23.40
CA LEU A 277 -31.14 -64.92 -22.52
C LEU A 277 -32.35 -65.59 -21.85
N LYS A 278 -33.34 -64.81 -21.40
CA LYS A 278 -34.59 -65.36 -20.84
C LYS A 278 -35.36 -66.18 -21.89
N SER A 279 -35.42 -65.70 -23.13
CA SER A 279 -36.09 -66.40 -24.23
C SER A 279 -35.40 -67.74 -24.55
N VAL A 280 -34.08 -67.74 -24.69
CA VAL A 280 -33.29 -68.98 -24.90
C VAL A 280 -33.44 -69.93 -23.73
N LYS A 281 -33.33 -69.46 -22.48
CA LYS A 281 -33.48 -70.29 -21.30
C LYS A 281 -34.85 -70.97 -21.26
N LYS A 282 -35.92 -70.22 -21.54
CA LYS A 282 -37.28 -70.77 -21.58
C LYS A 282 -37.41 -71.87 -22.64
N ARG A 283 -36.93 -71.62 -23.86
CA ARG A 283 -37.02 -72.60 -24.95
C ARG A 283 -36.14 -73.82 -24.72
N TYR A 284 -35.03 -73.67 -24.02
CA TYR A 284 -34.20 -74.78 -23.56
C TYR A 284 -34.96 -75.65 -22.53
N GLU A 285 -35.62 -75.03 -21.55
CA GLU A 285 -36.43 -75.74 -20.54
C GLU A 285 -37.66 -76.44 -21.15
N GLU A 286 -38.20 -75.90 -22.24
CA GLU A 286 -39.31 -76.47 -23.00
C GLU A 286 -38.87 -77.52 -24.04
N GLU A 287 -37.56 -77.79 -24.17
CA GLU A 287 -36.97 -78.68 -25.20
C GLU A 287 -37.26 -78.24 -26.66
N GLU A 288 -37.56 -76.95 -26.89
CA GLU A 288 -37.89 -76.34 -28.18
C GLU A 288 -36.78 -75.41 -28.74
N LEU A 289 -35.57 -75.49 -28.20
CA LEU A 289 -34.45 -74.67 -28.64
C LEU A 289 -33.84 -75.20 -29.95
N SER A 290 -33.80 -74.38 -31.00
CA SER A 290 -33.12 -74.71 -32.25
C SER A 290 -31.70 -74.14 -32.31
N GLU A 291 -30.87 -74.68 -33.21
CA GLU A 291 -29.52 -74.18 -33.48
C GLU A 291 -29.53 -72.70 -33.91
N THR A 292 -30.49 -72.32 -34.77
CA THR A 292 -30.67 -70.93 -35.24
C THR A 292 -30.93 -69.95 -34.08
N ASP A 293 -31.68 -70.37 -33.07
CA ASP A 293 -31.99 -69.51 -31.92
C ASP A 293 -30.78 -69.28 -31.04
N MET A 294 -29.95 -70.31 -30.92
CA MET A 294 -28.68 -70.22 -30.21
C MET A 294 -27.70 -69.32 -30.97
N GLU A 295 -27.61 -69.43 -32.29
CA GLU A 295 -26.79 -68.53 -33.13
C GLU A 295 -27.23 -67.06 -32.99
N MET A 296 -28.53 -66.78 -33.13
CA MET A 296 -29.06 -65.42 -32.95
C MET A 296 -28.78 -64.86 -31.55
N PHE A 297 -28.87 -65.70 -30.51
CA PHE A 297 -28.54 -65.29 -29.15
C PHE A 297 -27.06 -64.98 -28.99
N LEU A 298 -26.17 -65.83 -29.53
CA LEU A 298 -24.72 -65.62 -29.46
C LEU A 298 -24.31 -64.32 -30.17
N GLU A 299 -24.89 -64.02 -31.33
CA GLU A 299 -24.69 -62.74 -32.02
C GLU A 299 -25.19 -61.55 -31.19
N THR A 300 -26.43 -61.63 -30.69
CA THR A 300 -27.04 -60.58 -29.86
C THR A 300 -26.22 -60.33 -28.60
N ALA A 301 -25.76 -61.39 -27.93
CA ALA A 301 -24.95 -61.31 -26.73
C ALA A 301 -23.57 -60.67 -27.01
N ALA A 302 -22.91 -61.07 -28.10
CA ALA A 302 -21.64 -60.49 -28.51
C ALA A 302 -21.76 -59.00 -28.82
N ASP A 303 -22.80 -58.60 -29.56
CA ASP A 303 -23.06 -57.20 -29.89
C ASP A 303 -23.43 -56.37 -28.66
N SER A 304 -24.32 -56.88 -27.81
CA SER A 304 -24.67 -56.21 -26.56
C SER A 304 -23.46 -56.02 -25.63
N MET A 305 -22.58 -57.02 -25.52
CA MET A 305 -21.35 -56.89 -24.73
C MET A 305 -20.40 -55.84 -25.32
N ARG A 306 -20.23 -55.83 -26.65
CA ARG A 306 -19.38 -54.84 -27.35
C ARG A 306 -19.90 -53.42 -27.15
N LEU A 307 -21.20 -53.17 -27.37
CA LEU A 307 -21.84 -51.87 -27.20
C LEU A 307 -21.76 -51.38 -25.76
N THR A 308 -22.03 -52.27 -24.80
CA THR A 308 -21.94 -51.98 -23.36
C THR A 308 -20.52 -51.55 -22.99
N ARG A 309 -19.51 -52.33 -23.38
CA ARG A 309 -18.11 -52.03 -23.07
C ARG A 309 -17.69 -50.66 -23.63
N SER A 310 -17.93 -50.45 -24.92
CA SER A 310 -17.56 -49.18 -25.57
C SER A 310 -18.24 -47.98 -24.92
N SER A 311 -19.50 -48.11 -24.53
CA SER A 311 -20.27 -47.03 -23.91
C SER A 311 -19.76 -46.73 -22.50
N LEU A 312 -19.48 -47.77 -21.69
CA LEU A 312 -18.92 -47.59 -20.35
C LEU A 312 -17.50 -47.00 -20.37
N GLU A 313 -16.66 -47.41 -21.33
CA GLU A 313 -15.33 -46.81 -21.56
C GLU A 313 -15.44 -45.31 -21.90
N GLN A 314 -16.41 -44.94 -22.75
CA GLN A 314 -16.67 -43.55 -23.08
C GLN A 314 -17.14 -42.74 -21.86
N ALA A 315 -18.07 -43.28 -21.07
CA ALA A 315 -18.53 -42.65 -19.84
C ALA A 315 -17.38 -42.45 -18.83
N ALA A 316 -16.52 -43.46 -18.65
CA ALA A 316 -15.35 -43.37 -17.78
C ALA A 316 -14.35 -42.30 -18.26
N LYS A 317 -14.15 -42.18 -19.58
CA LYS A 317 -13.28 -41.14 -20.17
C LYS A 317 -13.85 -39.74 -19.93
N LEU A 318 -15.16 -39.55 -20.04
CA LEU A 318 -15.84 -38.28 -19.75
C LEU A 318 -15.70 -37.90 -18.27
N ILE A 319 -15.95 -38.83 -17.35
CA ILE A 319 -15.81 -38.60 -15.90
C ILE A 319 -14.36 -38.27 -15.54
N SER A 320 -13.39 -38.99 -16.12
CA SER A 320 -11.96 -38.72 -15.91
C SER A 320 -11.55 -37.34 -16.42
N SER A 321 -12.04 -36.95 -17.61
CA SER A 321 -11.78 -35.63 -18.20
C SER A 321 -12.41 -34.52 -17.36
N PHE A 322 -13.63 -34.72 -16.86
CA PHE A 322 -14.29 -33.78 -15.95
C PHE A 322 -13.55 -33.65 -14.61
N LYS A 323 -13.09 -34.76 -14.02
CA LYS A 323 -12.31 -34.74 -12.78
C LYS A 323 -11.04 -33.92 -12.91
N LYS A 324 -10.36 -33.95 -14.07
CA LYS A 324 -9.19 -33.09 -14.34
C LYS A 324 -9.54 -31.60 -14.34
N ILE A 325 -10.72 -31.24 -14.86
CA ILE A 325 -11.22 -29.85 -14.83
C ILE A 325 -11.49 -29.38 -13.38
N SER A 326 -11.95 -30.27 -12.50
CA SER A 326 -12.29 -29.93 -11.11
C SER A 326 -11.14 -30.05 -10.09
N VAL A 327 -10.10 -30.85 -10.38
CA VAL A 327 -9.04 -31.17 -9.40
C VAL A 327 -7.72 -30.44 -9.68
N ASP A 328 -7.39 -30.10 -10.94
CA ASP A 328 -6.09 -29.49 -11.29
C ASP A 328 -6.00 -27.98 -11.04
N GLN A 329 -7.02 -27.32 -10.47
CA GLN A 329 -6.88 -25.91 -10.09
C GLN A 329 -5.94 -25.69 -8.89
N ASN A 330 -5.57 -26.75 -8.15
CA ASN A 330 -4.91 -26.63 -6.84
C ASN A 330 -3.47 -27.19 -6.71
N ILE A 331 -2.82 -27.72 -7.75
CA ILE A 331 -1.44 -28.24 -7.64
C ILE A 331 -0.62 -28.01 -8.93
N ASP A 332 -0.37 -26.76 -9.28
CA ASP A 332 0.67 -26.42 -10.27
C ASP A 332 1.42 -25.20 -9.73
N ASP A 333 2.54 -25.44 -9.07
CA ASP A 333 3.36 -24.37 -8.52
C ASP A 333 4.09 -23.64 -9.66
N MET A 334 4.16 -22.31 -9.56
CA MET A 334 4.96 -21.54 -10.50
C MET A 334 6.43 -21.88 -10.34
N ARG A 335 7.09 -22.19 -11.45
CA ARG A 335 8.54 -22.39 -11.50
C ARG A 335 9.12 -21.78 -12.77
N GLU A 336 10.40 -21.46 -12.72
CA GLU A 336 11.14 -21.06 -13.90
C GLU A 336 11.39 -22.26 -14.80
N ILE A 337 11.10 -22.10 -16.09
CA ILE A 337 11.36 -23.09 -17.14
C ILE A 337 12.00 -22.41 -18.34
N ASP A 338 12.88 -23.13 -19.04
CA ASP A 338 13.20 -22.83 -20.43
C ASP A 338 12.02 -23.30 -21.28
N VAL A 339 11.33 -22.36 -21.91
CA VAL A 339 10.10 -22.63 -22.67
C VAL A 339 10.41 -23.50 -23.90
N ASN A 340 11.55 -23.28 -24.55
CA ASN A 340 11.92 -24.04 -25.73
C ASN A 340 12.18 -25.50 -25.38
N GLU A 341 13.02 -25.77 -24.37
CA GLU A 341 13.30 -27.15 -23.94
C GLU A 341 12.02 -27.86 -23.48
N TYR A 342 11.20 -27.17 -22.70
CA TYR A 342 9.97 -27.74 -22.15
C TYR A 342 8.94 -28.11 -23.23
N LEU A 343 8.70 -27.23 -24.20
CA LEU A 343 7.77 -27.52 -25.31
C LEU A 343 8.31 -28.60 -26.24
N LEU A 344 9.62 -28.65 -26.50
CA LEU A 344 10.25 -29.74 -27.26
C LEU A 344 10.02 -31.10 -26.58
N ASP A 345 10.17 -31.17 -25.26
CA ASP A 345 9.93 -32.40 -24.51
C ASP A 345 8.47 -32.84 -24.59
N ILE A 346 7.52 -31.91 -24.53
CA ILE A 346 6.10 -32.22 -24.73
C ILE A 346 5.86 -32.75 -26.15
N ILE A 347 6.37 -32.10 -27.19
CA ILE A 347 6.22 -32.54 -28.59
C ILE A 347 6.80 -33.94 -28.77
N ARG A 348 7.95 -34.25 -28.15
CA ARG A 348 8.56 -35.60 -28.17
C ARG A 348 7.64 -36.67 -27.60
N THR A 349 6.80 -36.35 -26.60
CA THR A 349 5.82 -37.33 -26.08
C THR A 349 4.76 -37.73 -27.10
N PHE A 350 4.51 -36.89 -28.11
CA PHE A 350 3.60 -37.18 -29.22
C PHE A 350 4.26 -37.95 -30.37
N TYR A 351 5.57 -38.22 -30.32
CA TYR A 351 6.31 -38.88 -31.40
C TYR A 351 5.64 -40.17 -31.90
N ASN A 352 5.17 -41.03 -30.99
CA ASN A 352 4.52 -42.29 -31.36
C ASN A 352 3.13 -42.12 -32.01
N GLN A 353 2.46 -41.00 -31.76
CA GLN A 353 1.18 -40.66 -32.40
C GLN A 353 1.42 -39.99 -33.75
N LEU A 354 2.36 -39.04 -33.81
CA LEU A 354 2.77 -38.34 -35.02
C LEU A 354 3.43 -39.26 -36.05
N LYS A 355 4.20 -40.28 -35.62
CA LYS A 355 4.78 -41.28 -36.54
C LYS A 355 3.73 -42.14 -37.26
N LYS A 356 2.51 -42.22 -36.72
CA LYS A 356 1.38 -42.90 -37.36
C LYS A 356 0.64 -42.00 -38.35
N THR A 357 1.02 -40.72 -38.43
CA THR A 357 0.49 -39.73 -39.38
C THR A 357 1.65 -39.18 -40.23
N LYS A 358 1.35 -38.28 -41.17
CA LYS A 358 2.35 -37.53 -41.95
C LYS A 358 2.41 -36.07 -41.51
N ILE A 359 2.23 -35.83 -40.21
CA ILE A 359 2.18 -34.49 -39.63
C ILE A 359 3.56 -34.12 -39.09
N GLU A 360 4.12 -33.02 -39.57
CA GLU A 360 5.36 -32.41 -39.06
C GLU A 360 5.03 -31.24 -38.13
N VAL A 361 5.82 -31.09 -37.06
CA VAL A 361 5.62 -30.05 -36.04
C VAL A 361 6.89 -29.22 -35.92
N ASP A 362 6.80 -27.95 -36.30
CA ASP A 362 7.88 -26.98 -36.24
C ASP A 362 7.69 -26.04 -35.05
N LEU A 363 8.73 -25.91 -34.22
CA LEU A 363 8.77 -25.01 -33.07
C LEU A 363 9.77 -23.88 -33.34
N GLU A 364 9.25 -22.66 -33.45
CA GLU A 364 10.02 -21.42 -33.51
C GLU A 364 9.93 -20.71 -32.14
N CYS A 365 10.95 -20.92 -31.31
CA CYS A 365 11.07 -20.29 -30.00
C CYS A 365 12.45 -19.61 -29.87
N PRO A 366 12.53 -18.36 -29.37
CA PRO A 366 13.80 -17.71 -29.08
C PRO A 366 14.66 -18.57 -28.13
N GLN A 367 15.95 -18.70 -28.43
CA GLN A 367 16.89 -19.42 -27.56
C GLN A 367 17.02 -18.73 -26.20
N GLY A 368 17.01 -19.52 -25.12
CA GLY A 368 17.14 -19.01 -23.75
C GLY A 368 15.90 -18.26 -23.24
N LEU A 369 14.71 -18.51 -23.83
CA LEU A 369 13.46 -17.94 -23.34
C LEU A 369 13.05 -18.59 -22.00
N ILE A 370 13.51 -17.99 -20.90
CA ILE A 370 13.18 -18.42 -19.54
C ILE A 370 11.99 -17.60 -19.01
N VAL A 371 10.97 -18.30 -18.52
CA VAL A 371 9.79 -17.67 -17.89
C VAL A 371 9.42 -18.39 -16.61
N ARG A 372 8.93 -17.63 -15.63
CA ARG A 372 8.32 -18.17 -14.42
C ARG A 372 6.81 -18.33 -14.67
N THR A 373 6.36 -19.57 -14.70
CA THR A 373 5.00 -19.91 -15.17
C THR A 373 4.50 -21.22 -14.56
N TYR A 374 3.31 -21.65 -14.96
CA TYR A 374 2.66 -22.91 -14.60
C TYR A 374 2.92 -24.00 -15.66
N PRO A 375 3.92 -24.87 -15.51
CA PRO A 375 4.35 -25.73 -16.61
C PRO A 375 3.35 -26.84 -16.89
N GLY A 376 2.64 -27.36 -15.88
CA GLY A 376 1.59 -28.35 -16.09
C GLY A 376 0.46 -27.79 -16.96
N SER A 377 0.04 -26.55 -16.66
CA SER A 377 -0.98 -25.82 -17.40
C SER A 377 -0.54 -25.53 -18.85
N LEU A 378 0.71 -25.12 -19.05
CA LEU A 378 1.28 -24.91 -20.39
C LEU A 378 1.33 -26.21 -21.20
N ALA A 379 1.74 -27.32 -20.58
CA ALA A 379 1.74 -28.64 -21.21
C ALA A 379 0.32 -29.07 -21.59
N GLN A 380 -0.66 -28.83 -20.72
CA GLN A 380 -2.05 -29.16 -20.98
C GLN A 380 -2.64 -28.36 -22.15
N ILE A 381 -2.27 -27.08 -22.30
CA ILE A 381 -2.64 -26.27 -23.47
C ILE A 381 -2.11 -26.94 -24.74
N LEU A 382 -0.80 -27.19 -24.80
CA LEU A 382 -0.16 -27.75 -25.98
C LEU A 382 -0.70 -29.15 -26.32
N ASN A 383 -0.89 -30.00 -25.32
CA ASN A 383 -1.44 -31.35 -25.50
C ASN A 383 -2.83 -31.34 -26.14
N ASN A 384 -3.71 -30.42 -25.71
CA ASN A 384 -5.05 -30.31 -26.26
C ASN A 384 -5.03 -29.81 -27.71
N LEU A 385 -4.18 -28.82 -28.03
CA LEU A 385 -4.04 -28.30 -29.39
C LEU A 385 -3.47 -29.37 -30.34
N LEU A 386 -2.38 -30.05 -29.96
CA LEU A 386 -1.79 -31.14 -30.76
C LEU A 386 -2.75 -32.31 -30.93
N SER A 387 -3.47 -32.71 -29.87
CA SER A 387 -4.46 -33.78 -29.95
C SER A 387 -5.61 -33.42 -30.91
N ASN A 388 -6.03 -32.15 -30.95
CA ASN A 388 -7.05 -31.68 -31.88
C ASN A 388 -6.55 -31.76 -33.32
N VAL A 389 -5.29 -31.37 -33.58
CA VAL A 389 -4.71 -31.51 -34.92
C VAL A 389 -4.70 -32.97 -35.36
N ILE A 390 -4.13 -33.86 -34.54
CA ILE A 390 -3.99 -35.28 -34.88
C ILE A 390 -5.37 -35.94 -35.11
N SER A 391 -6.40 -35.50 -34.40
CA SER A 391 -7.72 -36.13 -34.46
C SER A 391 -8.67 -35.51 -35.49
N HIS A 392 -8.46 -34.25 -35.85
CA HIS A 392 -9.46 -33.44 -36.57
C HIS A 392 -8.90 -32.60 -37.71
N ALA A 393 -7.62 -32.26 -37.74
CA ALA A 393 -7.11 -31.34 -38.77
C ALA A 393 -6.90 -32.05 -40.12
N TYR A 394 -6.48 -33.32 -40.09
CA TYR A 394 -6.07 -34.06 -41.29
C TYR A 394 -6.76 -35.43 -41.38
N GLU A 395 -6.97 -35.91 -42.60
CA GLU A 395 -7.34 -37.32 -42.83
C GLU A 395 -6.12 -38.25 -42.69
N ALA A 396 -6.34 -39.56 -42.54
CA ALA A 396 -5.31 -40.52 -42.11
C ALA A 396 -4.02 -40.57 -42.97
N ASP A 397 -4.08 -40.16 -44.24
CA ASP A 397 -2.97 -40.24 -45.20
C ASP A 397 -2.47 -38.88 -45.71
N GLU A 398 -3.02 -37.79 -45.18
CA GLU A 398 -2.72 -36.42 -45.61
C GLU A 398 -1.45 -35.88 -44.94
N ASN A 399 -0.62 -35.16 -45.71
CA ASN A 399 0.54 -34.45 -45.17
C ASN A 399 0.06 -33.22 -44.42
N GLY A 400 0.57 -33.02 -43.21
CA GLY A 400 0.20 -31.88 -42.39
C GLY A 400 1.42 -31.17 -41.83
N THR A 401 1.30 -29.86 -41.65
CA THR A 401 2.33 -29.06 -40.94
C THR A 401 1.66 -28.33 -39.80
N VAL A 402 2.30 -28.34 -38.63
CA VAL A 402 1.95 -27.54 -37.46
C VAL A 402 3.11 -26.61 -37.15
N MET A 403 2.83 -25.32 -37.06
CA MET A 403 3.80 -24.30 -36.70
C MET A 403 3.46 -23.72 -35.35
N ILE A 404 4.43 -23.71 -34.43
CA ILE A 404 4.30 -23.14 -33.09
C ILE A 404 5.33 -22.03 -32.96
N LYS A 405 4.87 -20.78 -32.88
CA LYS A 405 5.70 -19.59 -32.72
C LYS A 405 5.53 -19.01 -31.35
N LEU A 406 6.64 -18.72 -30.67
CA LEU A 406 6.64 -18.08 -29.37
C LEU A 406 7.44 -16.78 -29.37
N HIS A 407 6.93 -15.79 -28.65
CA HIS A 407 7.69 -14.61 -28.28
C HIS A 407 7.20 -14.08 -26.93
N LYS A 408 8.05 -13.30 -26.26
CA LYS A 408 7.73 -12.64 -24.99
C LYS A 408 7.81 -11.14 -25.17
N GLU A 409 6.80 -10.43 -24.68
CA GLU A 409 6.69 -8.97 -24.73
C GLU A 409 5.80 -8.50 -23.59
N ASP A 410 6.18 -7.41 -22.91
CA ASP A 410 5.41 -6.74 -21.85
C ASP A 410 4.88 -7.66 -20.72
N GLY A 411 5.67 -8.63 -20.26
CA GLY A 411 5.25 -9.59 -19.22
C GLY A 411 4.26 -10.65 -19.71
N PHE A 412 4.03 -10.77 -21.02
CA PHE A 412 3.22 -11.82 -21.63
C PHE A 412 4.07 -12.74 -22.49
N LEU A 413 3.74 -14.03 -22.45
CA LEU A 413 4.18 -15.03 -23.41
C LEU A 413 3.10 -15.20 -24.47
N TYR A 414 3.43 -14.86 -25.70
CA TYR A 414 2.58 -15.04 -26.86
C TYR A 414 2.94 -16.34 -27.55
N MET A 415 1.93 -17.19 -27.75
CA MET A 415 2.03 -18.45 -28.48
C MET A 415 1.06 -18.43 -29.65
N VAL A 416 1.59 -18.58 -30.86
CA VAL A 416 0.80 -18.74 -32.09
C VAL A 416 0.91 -20.19 -32.52
N PHE A 417 -0.22 -20.88 -32.59
CA PHE A 417 -0.30 -22.28 -33.00
C PHE A 417 -1.09 -22.36 -34.31
N THR A 418 -0.45 -22.79 -35.39
CA THR A 418 -1.04 -22.84 -36.72
C THR A 418 -1.01 -24.26 -37.28
N ASP A 419 -2.15 -24.75 -37.76
CA ASP A 419 -2.27 -25.96 -38.58
C ASP A 419 -2.75 -25.62 -39.99
N GLN A 420 -2.40 -26.45 -40.98
CA GLN A 420 -2.86 -26.36 -42.38
C GLN A 420 -3.95 -27.41 -42.70
N GLY A 421 -4.74 -27.81 -41.70
CA GLY A 421 -5.76 -28.82 -41.87
C GLY A 421 -7.01 -28.34 -42.59
N ARG A 422 -8.10 -29.08 -42.43
CA ARG A 422 -9.41 -28.79 -43.05
C ARG A 422 -10.05 -27.47 -42.57
N GLY A 423 -9.54 -26.84 -41.52
CA GLY A 423 -10.12 -25.63 -40.93
C GLY A 423 -11.54 -25.82 -40.38
N MET A 424 -12.20 -24.71 -40.04
CA MET A 424 -13.52 -24.67 -39.40
C MET A 424 -14.43 -23.66 -40.11
N ASP A 425 -15.72 -23.95 -40.15
CA ASP A 425 -16.71 -22.98 -40.62
C ASP A 425 -16.94 -21.85 -39.60
N GLY A 426 -17.47 -20.70 -40.07
CA GLY A 426 -17.66 -19.52 -39.24
C GLY A 426 -18.66 -19.71 -38.10
N THR A 427 -19.67 -20.56 -38.28
CA THR A 427 -20.69 -20.86 -37.25
C THR A 427 -20.15 -21.73 -36.12
N PHE A 428 -19.28 -22.69 -36.45
CA PHE A 428 -18.64 -23.59 -35.48
C PHE A 428 -17.57 -22.83 -34.69
N LYS A 429 -16.82 -21.94 -35.34
CA LYS A 429 -15.79 -21.06 -34.75
C LYS A 429 -16.27 -20.35 -33.48
N GLU A 430 -17.50 -19.83 -33.47
CA GLU A 430 -18.06 -19.07 -32.32
C GLU A 430 -18.33 -19.94 -31.09
N SER A 431 -18.45 -21.26 -31.28
CA SER A 431 -18.83 -22.21 -30.22
C SER A 431 -17.70 -23.16 -29.82
N ILE A 432 -16.51 -23.10 -30.45
CA ILE A 432 -15.44 -24.09 -30.23
C ILE A 432 -14.89 -24.11 -28.80
N PHE A 433 -14.95 -22.97 -28.10
CA PHE A 433 -14.53 -22.87 -26.71
C PHE A 433 -15.64 -23.24 -25.73
N GLN A 434 -16.88 -23.43 -26.21
CA GLN A 434 -17.95 -23.94 -25.39
C GLN A 434 -17.69 -25.42 -25.06
N PRO A 435 -17.98 -25.86 -23.82
CA PRO A 435 -17.87 -27.26 -23.44
C PRO A 435 -18.71 -28.15 -24.36
N PHE A 436 -18.20 -29.34 -24.67
CA PHE A 436 -18.90 -30.39 -25.45
C PHE A 436 -19.06 -30.11 -26.95
N THR A 437 -18.51 -29.00 -27.45
CA THR A 437 -18.47 -28.72 -28.88
C THR A 437 -17.45 -29.64 -29.57
N THR A 438 -17.92 -30.57 -30.40
CA THR A 438 -17.04 -31.46 -31.19
C THR A 438 -17.69 -31.93 -32.48
N THR A 439 -16.91 -32.05 -33.56
CA THR A 439 -17.32 -32.65 -34.83
C THR A 439 -17.11 -34.17 -34.88
N ALA A 440 -16.51 -34.76 -33.84
CA ALA A 440 -16.13 -36.18 -33.81
C ALA A 440 -16.82 -36.97 -32.69
N ARG A 441 -18.04 -36.57 -32.32
CA ARG A 441 -18.80 -37.19 -31.21
C ARG A 441 -19.00 -38.70 -31.41
N SER A 442 -19.28 -39.12 -32.65
CA SER A 442 -19.42 -40.53 -33.04
C SER A 442 -18.11 -41.33 -33.00
N ARG A 443 -16.95 -40.66 -32.96
CA ARG A 443 -15.61 -41.28 -32.85
C ARG A 443 -15.02 -41.15 -31.44
N GLY A 444 -15.82 -40.78 -30.43
CA GLY A 444 -15.39 -40.70 -29.03
C GLY A 444 -14.67 -39.41 -28.61
N GLY A 445 -14.86 -38.32 -29.36
CA GLY A 445 -14.42 -36.97 -28.97
C GLY A 445 -15.29 -36.40 -27.85
N SER A 446 -14.68 -35.85 -26.80
CA SER A 446 -15.40 -35.28 -25.63
C SER A 446 -15.81 -33.82 -25.81
N GLY A 447 -15.24 -33.10 -26.78
CA GLY A 447 -15.50 -31.65 -26.95
C GLY A 447 -15.04 -30.77 -25.79
N LEU A 448 -14.22 -31.29 -24.87
CA LEU A 448 -13.73 -30.53 -23.71
C LEU A 448 -12.36 -29.89 -23.94
N GLY A 449 -11.60 -30.31 -24.96
CA GLY A 449 -10.20 -29.92 -25.13
C GLY A 449 -9.99 -28.41 -25.28
N LEU A 450 -10.71 -27.77 -26.21
CA LEU A 450 -10.58 -26.32 -26.42
C LEU A 450 -11.20 -25.50 -25.29
N ASN A 451 -12.24 -26.00 -24.63
CA ASN A 451 -12.78 -25.37 -23.42
C ASN A 451 -11.74 -25.36 -22.27
N ILE A 452 -11.00 -26.46 -22.10
CA ILE A 452 -9.89 -26.54 -21.14
C ILE A 452 -8.81 -25.51 -21.50
N VAL A 453 -8.42 -25.42 -22.77
CA VAL A 453 -7.44 -24.41 -23.22
C VAL A 453 -7.94 -23.00 -22.89
N TYR A 454 -9.20 -22.68 -23.22
CA TYR A 454 -9.81 -21.38 -22.92
C TYR A 454 -9.75 -21.04 -21.43
N ASN A 455 -10.13 -21.97 -20.56
CA ASN A 455 -10.11 -21.76 -19.12
C ASN A 455 -8.68 -21.60 -18.57
N LEU A 456 -7.72 -22.37 -19.07
CA LEU A 456 -6.31 -22.22 -18.67
C LEU A 456 -5.79 -20.84 -19.08
N VAL A 457 -6.01 -20.41 -20.33
CA VAL A 457 -5.55 -19.10 -20.81
C VAL A 457 -6.20 -17.96 -20.02
N THR A 458 -7.52 -17.96 -19.92
CA THR A 458 -8.27 -16.83 -19.34
C THR A 458 -8.28 -16.83 -17.81
N GLN A 459 -8.48 -17.97 -17.17
CA GLN A 459 -8.66 -18.06 -15.71
C GLN A 459 -7.34 -18.34 -14.97
N ARG A 460 -6.47 -19.20 -15.52
CA ARG A 460 -5.19 -19.55 -14.86
C ARG A 460 -4.09 -18.55 -15.19
N PHE A 461 -3.95 -18.18 -16.46
CA PHE A 461 -2.92 -17.24 -16.92
C PHE A 461 -3.39 -15.79 -16.98
N GLY A 462 -4.68 -15.49 -16.78
CA GLY A 462 -5.19 -14.12 -16.88
C GLY A 462 -4.98 -13.48 -18.25
N GLY A 463 -4.96 -14.30 -19.30
CA GLY A 463 -4.63 -13.92 -20.66
C GLY A 463 -5.80 -14.00 -21.63
N GLU A 464 -5.50 -14.03 -22.93
CA GLU A 464 -6.50 -13.98 -24.00
C GLU A 464 -6.23 -15.09 -25.04
N ILE A 465 -7.29 -15.69 -25.57
CA ILE A 465 -7.22 -16.65 -26.67
C ILE A 465 -8.17 -16.24 -27.79
N SER A 466 -7.68 -16.27 -29.03
CA SER A 466 -8.48 -16.08 -30.23
C SER A 466 -8.11 -17.11 -31.29
N VAL A 467 -8.97 -17.25 -32.30
CA VAL A 467 -8.76 -18.18 -33.40
C VAL A 467 -9.11 -17.53 -34.73
N GLU A 468 -8.35 -17.85 -35.76
CA GLU A 468 -8.66 -17.61 -37.16
C GLU A 468 -8.69 -18.96 -37.88
N SER A 469 -9.75 -19.24 -38.62
CA SER A 469 -9.89 -20.51 -39.33
C SER A 469 -10.84 -20.31 -40.49
N GLU A 470 -10.48 -20.90 -41.63
CA GLU A 470 -11.30 -20.95 -42.84
C GLU A 470 -11.33 -22.39 -43.35
N PRO A 471 -12.49 -22.87 -43.87
CA PRO A 471 -12.57 -24.21 -44.45
C PRO A 471 -11.53 -24.41 -45.56
N GLY A 472 -10.72 -25.46 -45.44
CA GLY A 472 -9.65 -25.84 -46.36
C GLY A 472 -8.34 -25.04 -46.25
N LYS A 473 -8.21 -24.12 -45.28
CA LYS A 473 -6.98 -23.34 -45.06
C LYS A 473 -6.33 -23.55 -43.68
N GLY A 474 -6.91 -24.41 -42.84
CA GLY A 474 -6.41 -24.71 -41.51
C GLY A 474 -6.91 -23.76 -40.43
N SER A 475 -6.23 -23.77 -39.29
CA SER A 475 -6.59 -22.95 -38.13
C SER A 475 -5.35 -22.32 -37.49
N CYS A 476 -5.49 -21.08 -37.02
CA CYS A 476 -4.47 -20.34 -36.32
C CYS A 476 -5.04 -19.88 -34.97
N PHE A 477 -4.46 -20.39 -33.88
CA PHE A 477 -4.80 -19.99 -32.52
C PHE A 477 -3.77 -19.00 -32.00
N TYR A 478 -4.23 -17.87 -31.49
CA TYR A 478 -3.41 -16.85 -30.84
C TYR A 478 -3.66 -16.91 -29.34
N LEU A 479 -2.62 -17.21 -28.57
CA LEU A 479 -2.67 -17.30 -27.12
C LEU A 479 -1.75 -16.25 -26.52
N LYS A 480 -2.29 -15.42 -25.64
CA LYS A 480 -1.56 -14.48 -24.80
C LYS A 480 -1.62 -14.99 -23.36
N LEU A 481 -0.48 -15.29 -22.76
CA LEU A 481 -0.38 -15.86 -21.41
C LEU A 481 0.39 -14.89 -20.50
N ALA A 482 -0.16 -14.45 -19.37
CA ALA A 482 0.62 -13.65 -18.43
C ALA A 482 1.69 -14.53 -17.77
N VAL A 483 2.92 -14.02 -17.68
CA VAL A 483 4.05 -14.69 -17.03
C VAL A 483 4.73 -13.73 -16.07
N GLU A 484 5.28 -14.23 -14.97
CA GLU A 484 6.06 -13.38 -14.06
C GLU A 484 7.40 -13.02 -14.73
N GLU A 485 7.77 -11.74 -14.68
CA GLU A 485 9.09 -11.30 -15.08
C GLU A 485 10.17 -11.90 -14.18
N GLN A 486 11.35 -12.15 -14.74
CA GLN A 486 12.53 -12.45 -13.94
C GLN A 486 12.71 -11.30 -12.94
N GLY A 487 12.78 -11.65 -11.66
CA GLY A 487 12.79 -10.69 -10.58
C GLY A 487 13.84 -9.58 -10.77
N VAL A 488 13.40 -8.35 -10.47
CA VAL A 488 14.27 -7.29 -9.94
C VAL A 488 14.53 -7.59 -8.48
#